data_AF-A0A4P7KY60-F1
#
_entry.id   AF-A0A4P7KY60-F1
#
_cell.length_a   1.000
_cell.length_b   1.000
_cell.length_c   1.000
_cell.angle_alpha   90.00
_cell.angle_beta   90.00
_cell.angle_gamma   90.00
#
_symmetry.space_group_name_H-M   'P 1'
#
loop_
_entity.id
_entity.type
_entity.pdbx_description
1 polymer ?
#
loop_
_entity_poly.entity_id
_entity_poly.type
_entity_poly.pdbx_seq_one_letter_code
_entity_poly.pdbx_strand_id
1 'polypeptide(L)'
;MDKKYTVTYKVAPMGAKYIYQVDKNEHKAGEIHSSSGGHMWYVLSDGQGEELSYGFESKRGEPFGEGWVTDTDNAAYQQTSYEVTLALSQAQYNKLKNFSETPASGGFDDSKYSVHANSCVDFVYYSLNSIGYNGKRFEGNLFPNLTRKP
;
A
#
# COMPACT_ATOMS: atom_id res chain seq x y z
N MET A 1 17.55 15.31 18.47
CA MET A 1 17.70 14.43 17.30
C MET A 1 16.94 15.06 16.16
N ASP A 2 17.55 15.19 14.98
CA ASP A 2 16.86 15.68 13.79
C ASP A 2 15.84 14.66 13.29
N LYS A 3 14.70 15.13 12.77
CA LYS A 3 13.69 14.25 12.17
C LYS A 3 14.26 13.58 10.92
N LYS A 4 14.01 12.28 10.76
CA LYS A 4 14.46 11.48 9.61
C LYS A 4 13.24 10.92 8.91
N TYR A 5 12.79 11.64 7.90
CA TYR A 5 11.62 11.24 7.13
C TYR A 5 12.00 10.15 6.14
N THR A 6 11.26 9.05 6.15
CA THR A 6 11.44 7.94 5.23
C THR A 6 10.10 7.38 4.76
N VAL A 7 10.13 6.72 3.61
CA VAL A 7 9.06 5.82 3.16
C VAL A 7 9.68 4.47 2.83
N THR A 8 9.08 3.40 3.33
CA THR A 8 9.43 2.02 2.97
C THR A 8 8.30 1.41 2.16
N TYR A 9 8.54 1.14 0.89
CA TYR A 9 7.63 0.43 0.00
C TYR A 9 7.82 -1.06 0.19
N LYS A 10 6.72 -1.80 0.36
CA LYS A 10 6.74 -3.22 0.71
C LYS A 10 5.86 -4.01 -0.25
N VAL A 11 6.30 -5.24 -0.52
CA VAL A 11 5.61 -6.18 -1.40
C VAL A 11 5.47 -7.51 -0.69
N ALA A 12 4.25 -8.01 -0.57
CA ALA A 12 3.94 -9.37 -0.11
C ALA A 12 3.72 -10.31 -1.31
N PRO A 13 4.34 -11.51 -1.32
CA PRO A 13 4.14 -12.50 -2.38
C PRO A 13 2.72 -13.08 -2.38
N MET A 14 2.32 -13.67 -3.51
CA MET A 14 1.21 -14.62 -3.52
C MET A 14 1.50 -15.74 -2.51
N GLY A 15 0.49 -16.15 -1.74
CA GLY A 15 0.70 -17.01 -0.56
C GLY A 15 1.07 -16.25 0.71
N ALA A 16 1.14 -14.91 0.63
CA ALA A 16 1.15 -13.95 1.72
C ALA A 16 0.42 -14.36 3.00
N LYS A 17 1.06 -14.78 4.09
CA LYS A 17 0.32 -14.93 5.36
C LYS A 17 -0.17 -13.55 5.82
N TYR A 18 -1.47 -13.42 5.97
CA TYR A 18 -2.18 -12.21 6.37
C TYR A 18 -3.00 -12.51 7.62
N ILE A 19 -2.91 -11.64 8.63
CA ILE A 19 -3.71 -11.73 9.86
C ILE A 19 -4.69 -10.56 9.85
N TYR A 20 -6.00 -10.83 9.85
CA TYR A 20 -7.00 -9.78 9.91
C TYR A 20 -6.83 -8.94 11.17
N GLN A 21 -6.60 -7.63 11.02
CA GLN A 21 -6.49 -6.72 12.17
C GLN A 21 -7.86 -6.24 12.65
N VAL A 22 -8.87 -6.32 11.78
CA VAL A 22 -10.28 -5.98 12.05
C VAL A 22 -11.19 -7.02 11.41
N ASP A 23 -12.42 -7.13 11.90
CA ASP A 23 -13.46 -7.97 11.28
C ASP A 23 -13.72 -7.51 9.83
N LYS A 24 -13.71 -8.46 8.88
CA LYS A 24 -13.88 -8.20 7.45
C LYS A 24 -14.73 -9.30 6.81
N ASN A 25 -15.98 -8.95 6.48
CA ASN A 25 -17.02 -9.90 6.06
C ASN A 25 -17.18 -11.07 7.04
N GLU A 26 -16.92 -12.29 6.57
CA GLU A 26 -17.00 -13.54 7.31
C GLU A 26 -15.75 -13.79 8.17
N HIS A 27 -14.66 -13.05 7.91
CA HIS A 27 -13.41 -13.20 8.64
C HIS A 27 -13.36 -12.33 9.89
N LYS A 28 -12.86 -12.90 10.98
CA LYS A 28 -12.72 -12.22 12.27
C LYS A 28 -11.31 -11.68 12.47
N ALA A 29 -11.19 -10.62 13.26
CA ALA A 29 -9.87 -10.15 13.71
C ALA A 29 -9.09 -11.32 14.37
N GLY A 30 -7.82 -11.45 14.00
CA GLY A 30 -6.92 -12.54 14.40
C GLY A 30 -6.96 -13.78 13.49
N GLU A 31 -7.93 -13.90 12.58
CA GLU A 31 -7.97 -15.00 11.62
C GLU A 31 -6.81 -14.91 10.62
N ILE A 32 -6.28 -16.08 10.25
CA ILE A 32 -5.18 -16.19 9.29
C ILE A 32 -5.74 -16.50 7.91
N HIS A 33 -5.32 -15.69 6.94
CA HIS A 33 -5.62 -15.88 5.53
C HIS A 33 -4.34 -15.89 4.70
N SER A 34 -4.43 -16.47 3.50
CA SER A 34 -3.34 -16.50 2.53
C SER A 34 -3.68 -15.58 1.37
N SER A 35 -2.92 -14.51 1.16
CA SER A 35 -3.13 -13.56 0.07
C SER A 35 -3.02 -14.26 -1.29
N SER A 36 -4.09 -14.19 -2.08
CA SER A 36 -4.20 -14.86 -3.37
C SER A 36 -3.36 -14.18 -4.46
N GLY A 37 -3.35 -12.86 -4.52
CA GLY A 37 -2.63 -12.06 -5.52
C GLY A 37 -1.29 -11.47 -5.05
N GLY A 38 -0.98 -11.58 -3.76
CA GLY A 38 0.03 -10.74 -3.12
C GLY A 38 -0.52 -9.34 -2.83
N HIS A 39 0.32 -8.47 -2.29
CA HIS A 39 -0.09 -7.11 -1.93
C HIS A 39 1.06 -6.12 -1.96
N MET A 40 0.76 -4.84 -2.12
CA MET A 40 1.74 -3.76 -2.08
C MET A 40 1.22 -2.61 -1.23
N TRP A 41 2.07 -2.10 -0.34
CA TRP A 41 1.77 -0.96 0.54
C TRP A 41 3.04 -0.18 0.81
N TYR A 42 2.93 0.92 1.56
CA TYR A 42 4.10 1.63 2.06
C TYR A 42 3.92 2.08 3.50
N VAL A 43 5.04 2.38 4.13
CA VAL A 43 5.14 2.78 5.53
C VAL A 43 5.89 4.09 5.62
N LEU A 44 5.29 5.12 6.22
CA LEU A 44 5.91 6.40 6.50
C LEU A 44 6.48 6.41 7.92
N SER A 45 7.68 6.98 8.08
CA SER A 45 8.28 7.23 9.40
C SER A 45 8.91 8.61 9.44
N ASP A 46 8.70 9.35 10.53
CA ASP A 46 9.40 10.63 10.79
C ASP A 46 10.65 10.46 11.68
N GLY A 47 10.94 9.22 12.07
CA GLY A 47 12.06 8.82 12.90
C GLY A 47 11.89 9.11 14.40
N GLN A 48 10.72 9.59 14.85
CA GLN A 48 10.47 9.95 16.26
C GLN A 48 9.10 9.51 16.80
N GLY A 49 8.46 8.52 16.17
CA GLY A 49 7.15 8.02 16.60
C GLY A 49 6.74 6.72 15.94
N GLU A 50 5.45 6.42 16.00
CA GLU A 50 4.86 5.28 15.30
C GLU A 50 4.92 5.46 13.79
N GLU A 51 5.16 4.35 13.11
CA GLU A 51 5.13 4.31 11.66
C GLU A 51 3.68 4.30 11.15
N LEU A 52 3.42 5.00 10.05
CA LEU A 52 2.10 5.07 9.42
C LEU A 52 2.08 4.14 8.21
N SER A 53 1.31 3.06 8.27
CA SER A 53 1.11 2.16 7.13
C SER A 53 0.01 2.70 6.22
N TYR A 54 0.17 2.55 4.91
CA TYR A 54 -0.84 2.89 3.93
C TYR A 54 -0.83 1.91 2.76
N GLY A 55 -1.96 1.25 2.53
CA GLY A 55 -2.22 0.49 1.32
C GLY A 55 -3.65 0.70 0.85
N PHE A 56 -4.02 0.04 -0.25
CA PHE A 56 -5.34 0.16 -0.84
C PHE A 56 -5.89 -1.22 -1.19
N GLU A 57 -7.10 -1.50 -0.76
CA GLU A 57 -7.72 -2.80 -0.96
C GLU A 57 -9.25 -2.69 -1.12
N SER A 58 -9.89 -3.78 -1.55
CA SER A 58 -11.34 -3.89 -1.47
C SER A 58 -11.76 -3.96 -0.01
N LYS A 59 -12.74 -3.13 0.37
CA LYS A 59 -13.36 -3.11 1.70
C LYS A 59 -13.91 -4.48 2.10
N ARG A 60 -14.33 -5.27 1.12
CA ARG A 60 -14.89 -6.62 1.29
C ARG A 60 -13.95 -7.73 0.85
N GLY A 61 -12.71 -7.44 0.47
CA GLY A 61 -11.76 -8.46 -0.02
C GLY A 61 -12.17 -9.07 -1.38
N GLU A 62 -13.05 -8.39 -2.11
CA GLU A 62 -13.53 -8.79 -3.42
C GLU A 62 -12.58 -8.30 -4.53
N PRO A 63 -12.47 -9.01 -5.67
CA PRO A 63 -11.60 -8.58 -6.78
C PRO A 63 -12.05 -7.27 -7.45
N PHE A 64 -13.33 -6.92 -7.31
CA PHE A 64 -13.94 -5.68 -7.77
C PHE A 64 -14.96 -5.24 -6.72
N GLY A 65 -14.97 -3.97 -6.33
CA GLY A 65 -15.93 -3.50 -5.33
C GLY A 65 -15.61 -2.11 -4.78
N GLU A 66 -16.13 -1.82 -3.58
CA GLU A 66 -15.80 -0.59 -2.84
C GLU A 66 -14.33 -0.65 -2.41
N GLY A 67 -13.57 0.38 -2.76
CA GLY A 67 -12.19 0.55 -2.34
C GLY A 67 -12.08 1.22 -0.98
N TRP A 68 -10.96 1.01 -0.29
CA TRP A 68 -10.60 1.81 0.87
C TRP A 68 -9.09 1.80 1.11
N VAL A 69 -8.59 2.89 1.70
CA VAL A 69 -7.20 2.96 2.18
C VAL A 69 -7.12 2.30 3.54
N THR A 70 -6.20 1.34 3.70
CA THR A 70 -5.95 0.63 4.95
C THR A 70 -4.68 1.14 5.63
N ASP A 71 -4.73 1.26 6.95
CA ASP A 71 -3.61 1.62 7.82
C ASP A 71 -3.02 0.42 8.57
N THR A 72 -3.47 -0.80 8.25
CA THR A 72 -3.14 -2.00 9.01
C THR A 72 -2.19 -2.97 8.30
N ASP A 73 -1.87 -2.74 7.02
CA ASP A 73 -1.12 -3.70 6.19
C ASP A 73 0.23 -4.10 6.80
N ASN A 74 0.98 -3.16 7.38
CA ASN A 74 2.27 -3.45 8.00
C ASN A 74 2.17 -4.35 9.24
N ALA A 75 1.03 -4.33 9.94
CA ALA A 75 0.76 -5.24 11.06
C ALA A 75 0.15 -6.57 10.58
N ALA A 76 -0.64 -6.53 9.51
CA ALA A 76 -1.39 -7.67 9.00
C ALA A 76 -0.51 -8.67 8.21
N TYR A 77 0.33 -8.18 7.30
CA TYR A 77 1.19 -9.01 6.47
C TYR A 77 2.43 -9.48 7.23
N GLN A 78 2.59 -10.79 7.36
CA GLN A 78 3.66 -11.39 8.16
C GLN A 78 4.94 -11.64 7.37
N GLN A 79 4.94 -11.39 6.06
CA GLN A 79 6.08 -11.64 5.18
C GLN A 79 6.07 -10.71 3.96
N THR A 80 7.25 -10.23 3.60
CA THR A 80 7.52 -9.45 2.40
C THR A 80 8.53 -10.17 1.52
N SER A 81 8.35 -10.10 0.20
CA SER A 81 9.30 -10.59 -0.81
C SER A 81 10.26 -9.48 -1.26
N TYR A 82 9.86 -8.21 -1.11
CA TYR A 82 10.66 -7.06 -1.46
C TYR A 82 10.31 -5.87 -0.55
N GLU A 83 11.34 -5.14 -0.12
CA GLU A 83 11.22 -3.88 0.59
C GLU A 83 12.25 -2.89 0.06
N VAL A 84 11.87 -1.62 -0.08
CA VAL A 84 12.80 -0.54 -0.43
C VAL A 84 12.47 0.72 0.35
N THR A 85 13.49 1.28 1.01
CA THR A 85 13.36 2.50 1.81
C THR A 85 14.00 3.69 1.10
N LEU A 86 13.26 4.79 1.02
CA LEU A 86 13.73 6.07 0.48
C LEU A 86 13.80 7.10 1.60
N ALA A 87 14.86 7.89 1.61
CA ALA A 87 14.92 9.11 2.41
C ALA A 87 14.03 10.17 1.76
N LEU A 88 13.26 10.88 2.58
CA LEU A 88 12.35 11.94 2.15
C LEU A 88 12.78 13.28 2.72
N SER A 89 12.50 14.34 1.95
CA SER A 89 12.32 15.66 2.55
C SER A 89 11.03 15.71 3.38
N GLN A 90 10.93 16.63 4.33
CA GLN A 90 9.69 16.86 5.08
C GLN A 90 8.50 17.18 4.16
N ALA A 91 8.74 17.92 3.07
CA ALA A 91 7.71 18.24 2.09
C ALA A 91 7.18 16.98 1.38
N GLN A 92 8.06 16.05 1.00
CA GLN A 92 7.66 14.77 0.40
C GLN A 92 6.90 13.88 1.38
N TYR A 93 7.34 13.82 2.64
CA TYR A 93 6.64 13.10 3.70
C TYR A 93 5.22 13.62 3.89
N ASN A 94 5.06 14.93 4.06
CA ASN A 94 3.74 15.56 4.22
C ASN A 94 2.87 15.35 2.98
N LYS A 95 3.46 15.37 1.78
CA LYS A 95 2.73 15.12 0.54
C LYS A 95 2.21 13.70 0.44
N LEU A 96 3.02 12.70 0.82
CA LEU A 96 2.57 11.31 0.89
C LEU A 96 1.47 11.16 1.92
N LYS A 97 1.67 11.66 3.15
CA LYS A 97 0.67 11.59 4.21
C LYS A 97 -0.68 12.18 3.75
N ASN A 98 -0.67 13.38 3.17
CA ASN A 98 -1.87 14.02 2.66
C ASN A 98 -2.51 13.24 1.50
N PHE A 99 -1.70 12.64 0.62
CA PHE A 99 -2.21 11.76 -0.43
C PHE A 99 -2.89 10.52 0.18
N SER A 100 -2.28 9.88 1.17
CA SER A 100 -2.85 8.68 1.80
C SER A 100 -4.15 8.98 2.56
N GLU A 101 -4.23 10.13 3.22
CA GLU A 101 -5.41 10.58 3.97
C GLU A 101 -6.51 11.13 3.07
N THR A 102 -6.18 11.57 1.84
CA THR A 102 -7.17 12.11 0.89
C THR A 102 -6.79 11.80 -0.57
N PRO A 103 -6.82 10.52 -1.00
CA PRO A 103 -6.33 10.10 -2.32
C PRO A 103 -7.07 10.75 -3.48
N ALA A 104 -8.38 10.95 -3.34
CA ALA A 104 -9.22 11.62 -4.33
C ALA A 104 -8.72 13.03 -4.70
N SER A 105 -8.23 13.79 -3.72
CA SER A 105 -7.62 15.11 -3.96
C SER A 105 -6.32 15.03 -4.76
N GLY A 106 -5.64 13.87 -4.71
CA GLY A 106 -4.46 13.56 -5.51
C GLY A 106 -4.76 12.94 -6.88
N GLY A 107 -6.05 12.74 -7.22
CA GLY A 107 -6.48 12.15 -8.49
C GLY A 107 -6.52 10.63 -8.52
N PHE A 108 -6.50 9.97 -7.36
CA PHE A 108 -6.71 8.52 -7.22
C PHE A 108 -8.14 8.24 -6.75
N ASP A 109 -8.87 7.34 -7.42
CA ASP A 109 -10.25 7.00 -7.03
C ASP A 109 -10.22 6.03 -5.83
N ASP A 110 -10.40 6.51 -4.62
CA ASP A 110 -10.44 5.68 -3.42
C ASP A 110 -11.79 4.98 -3.20
N SER A 111 -12.82 5.32 -3.97
CA SER A 111 -14.17 4.76 -3.80
C SER A 111 -14.36 3.39 -4.43
N LYS A 112 -13.47 3.00 -5.36
CA LYS A 112 -13.57 1.75 -6.13
C LYS A 112 -12.27 0.98 -6.08
N TYR A 113 -12.36 -0.32 -5.93
CA TYR A 113 -11.24 -1.23 -6.08
C TYR A 113 -11.44 -2.12 -7.30
N SER A 114 -10.39 -2.31 -8.08
CA SER A 114 -10.34 -3.33 -9.12
C SER A 114 -8.93 -3.88 -9.22
N VAL A 115 -8.80 -5.21 -9.10
CA VAL A 115 -7.50 -5.89 -9.20
C VAL A 115 -6.75 -5.50 -10.48
N HIS A 116 -7.46 -5.26 -11.59
CA HIS A 116 -6.85 -5.00 -12.90
C HIS A 116 -6.53 -3.54 -13.20
N ALA A 117 -7.12 -2.63 -12.44
CA ALA A 117 -6.98 -1.18 -12.61
C ALA A 117 -7.54 -0.54 -11.36
N ASN A 118 -6.79 0.35 -10.72
CA ASN A 118 -7.13 0.95 -9.43
C ASN A 118 -7.04 -0.06 -8.27
N SER A 119 -5.83 -0.60 -8.10
CA SER A 119 -5.43 -1.65 -7.18
C SER A 119 -4.43 -1.16 -6.13
N CYS A 120 -3.96 -2.06 -5.26
CA CYS A 120 -2.87 -1.77 -4.32
C CYS A 120 -1.59 -1.33 -5.04
N VAL A 121 -1.30 -1.90 -6.21
CA VAL A 121 -0.14 -1.55 -7.02
C VAL A 121 -0.28 -0.12 -7.54
N ASP A 122 -1.42 0.20 -8.16
CA ASP A 122 -1.68 1.53 -8.70
C ASP A 122 -1.56 2.59 -7.62
N PHE A 123 -2.15 2.36 -6.44
CA PHE A 123 -2.07 3.28 -5.30
C PHE A 123 -0.63 3.59 -4.91
N VAL A 124 0.23 2.57 -4.85
CA VAL A 124 1.65 2.75 -4.56
C VAL A 124 2.37 3.54 -5.67
N TYR A 125 2.09 3.26 -6.95
CA TYR A 125 2.71 3.99 -8.06
C TYR A 125 2.22 5.44 -8.17
N TYR A 126 0.98 5.72 -7.80
CA TYR A 126 0.45 7.07 -7.62
C TYR A 126 1.19 7.80 -6.49
N SER A 127 1.45 7.12 -5.37
CA SER A 127 2.23 7.70 -4.28
C SER A 127 3.64 8.10 -4.75
N LEU A 128 4.33 7.22 -5.50
CA LEU A 128 5.65 7.51 -6.09
C LEU A 128 5.59 8.68 -7.08
N ASN A 129 4.52 8.79 -7.86
CA ASN A 129 4.32 9.93 -8.76
C ASN A 129 4.17 11.23 -7.96
N SER A 130 3.40 11.21 -6.86
CA SER A 130 3.15 12.38 -6.04
C SER A 130 4.44 13.01 -5.50
N ILE A 131 5.46 12.21 -5.19
CA ILE A 131 6.77 12.68 -4.71
C ILE A 131 7.85 12.82 -5.79
N GLY A 132 7.49 12.66 -7.06
CA GLY A 132 8.38 12.87 -8.21
C GLY A 132 9.26 11.68 -8.62
N TYR A 133 9.05 10.49 -8.03
CA TYR A 133 9.82 9.28 -8.34
C TYR A 133 9.23 8.43 -9.47
N ASN A 134 8.05 8.75 -9.97
CA ASN A 134 7.40 8.07 -11.11
C ASN A 134 6.99 9.05 -12.22
N GLY A 135 7.98 9.76 -12.80
CA GLY A 135 7.74 10.81 -13.80
C GLY A 135 7.10 10.33 -15.12
N LYS A 136 7.16 9.02 -15.41
CA LYS A 136 6.54 8.41 -16.60
C LYS A 136 5.11 7.91 -16.37
N ARG A 137 4.54 8.10 -15.16
CA ARG A 137 3.20 7.60 -14.78
C ARG A 137 3.02 6.10 -15.05
N PHE A 138 4.05 5.31 -14.74
CA PHE A 138 3.94 3.86 -14.83
C PHE A 138 3.00 3.37 -13.71
N GLU A 139 2.03 2.53 -14.04
CA GLU A 139 0.99 2.06 -13.12
C GLU A 139 1.38 0.79 -12.36
N GLY A 140 2.40 0.07 -12.84
CA GLY A 140 2.87 -1.19 -12.24
C GLY A 140 2.44 -2.42 -13.04
N ASN A 141 2.67 -3.60 -12.45
CA ASN A 141 2.18 -4.87 -12.97
C ASN A 141 0.91 -5.29 -12.21
N LEU A 142 0.04 -6.05 -12.88
CA LEU A 142 -1.21 -6.57 -12.30
C LEU A 142 -1.02 -7.27 -10.94
N PHE A 143 0.04 -8.06 -10.82
CA PHE A 143 0.40 -8.70 -9.55
C PHE A 143 1.73 -8.12 -9.05
N PRO A 144 1.83 -7.75 -7.76
CA PRO A 144 3.03 -7.12 -7.21
C PRO A 144 4.32 -7.94 -7.38
N ASN A 145 4.19 -9.27 -7.51
CA ASN A 145 5.31 -10.19 -7.68
C ASN A 145 5.40 -10.88 -9.04
N LEU A 146 4.59 -10.47 -10.04
CA LEU A 146 4.82 -10.95 -11.40
C LEU A 146 6.00 -10.19 -12.00
N THR A 147 7.18 -10.79 -11.99
CA THR A 147 8.20 -10.45 -12.95
C THR A 147 7.92 -11.24 -14.22
N ARG A 148 7.75 -10.53 -15.34
CA ARG A 148 7.82 -11.18 -16.65
C ARG A 148 9.27 -11.69 -16.76
N LYS A 149 9.48 -13.01 -16.71
CA LYS A 149 10.80 -13.57 -17.05
C LYS A 149 11.20 -12.99 -18.42
N PRO A 150 12.45 -12.54 -18.59
CA PRO A 150 12.94 -12.08 -19.89
C PRO A 150 12.79 -13.17 -20.96
#